data_AF-A0A358XUK4-F1
#
_entry.id   AF-A0A358XUK4-F1
#
_cell.length_a   1.000
_cell.length_b   1.000
_cell.length_c   1.000
_cell.angle_alpha   90.00
_cell.angle_beta   90.00
_cell.angle_gamma   90.00
#
_symmetry.space_group_name_H-M   'P 1'
#
loop_
_entity.id
_entity.type
_entity.pdbx_description
1 polymer ?
#
loop_
_entity_poly.entity_id
_entity_poly.type
_entity_poly.pdbx_seq_one_letter_code
_entity_poly.pdbx_strand_id
1 'polypeptide(L)'
;MVAIVAAMILLVPIVGYVLMYGSSPVYSHEKWAQFGDFFGGLLNPLYAFLAFLALLYTINIQRIELKQARGEFRRSADAAQQQIDHLKLSAKQEDLIRIIQLIDQEIGQLRQTLVSEPGTQPEITIDHIAHEVYRQSNEQLPTGAFAKFLNVARTPGTVVEALYTQLTTAISELSSYLQELEGISDSQGSVVQYFKRKNERVVGLIRSAGGVDQQVLSYFQAR
;
A
#
# COMPACT_ATOMS: atom_id res chain seq x y z
N MET A 1 -17.09 34.78 -35.23
CA MET A 1 -17.16 33.79 -36.33
C MET A 1 -18.62 33.47 -36.71
N VAL A 2 -19.44 32.97 -35.77
CA VAL A 2 -20.86 32.62 -36.03
C VAL A 2 -21.70 33.77 -36.58
N ALA A 3 -21.59 34.98 -36.00
CA ALA A 3 -22.30 36.17 -36.48
C ALA A 3 -21.91 36.59 -37.92
N ILE A 4 -20.65 36.36 -38.31
CA ILE A 4 -20.14 36.67 -39.65
C ILE A 4 -20.70 35.67 -40.68
N VAL A 5 -20.74 34.40 -40.32
CA VAL A 5 -21.35 33.35 -41.15
C VAL A 5 -22.86 33.60 -41.33
N ALA A 6 -23.56 33.97 -40.26
CA ALA A 6 -24.97 34.32 -40.33
C ALA A 6 -25.24 35.55 -41.20
N ALA A 7 -24.40 36.60 -41.09
CA ALA A 7 -24.50 37.78 -41.93
C ALA A 7 -24.23 37.46 -43.42
N MET A 8 -23.23 36.61 -43.72
CA MET A 8 -22.96 36.18 -45.10
C MET A 8 -24.12 35.39 -45.70
N ILE A 9 -24.75 34.50 -44.92
CA ILE A 9 -25.93 33.73 -45.36
C ILE A 9 -27.09 34.65 -45.76
N LEU A 10 -27.28 35.76 -45.05
CA LEU A 10 -28.33 36.75 -45.36
C LEU A 10 -27.94 37.68 -46.52
N LEU A 11 -26.67 38.10 -46.61
CA LEU A 11 -26.21 39.10 -47.56
C LEU A 11 -25.92 38.52 -48.96
N VAL A 12 -25.41 37.29 -49.07
CA VAL A 12 -25.02 36.69 -50.37
C VAL A 12 -26.19 36.59 -51.35
N PRO A 13 -27.41 36.15 -50.96
CA PRO A 13 -28.56 36.12 -51.87
C PRO A 13 -28.98 37.52 -52.32
N ILE A 14 -28.92 38.50 -51.42
CA ILE A 14 -29.29 39.91 -51.69
C ILE A 14 -28.30 40.52 -52.68
N VAL A 15 -27.00 40.34 -52.45
CA VAL A 15 -25.94 40.84 -53.34
C VAL A 15 -26.02 40.14 -54.71
N GLY A 16 -26.19 38.82 -54.73
CA GLY A 16 -26.34 38.05 -55.98
C GLY A 16 -27.53 38.49 -56.81
N TYR A 17 -28.66 38.81 -56.18
CA TYR A 17 -29.84 39.36 -56.84
C TYR A 17 -29.56 40.71 -57.50
N VAL A 18 -28.98 41.67 -56.74
CA VAL A 18 -28.68 43.03 -57.23
C VAL A 18 -27.68 43.00 -58.39
N LEU A 19 -26.68 42.11 -58.35
CA LEU A 19 -25.69 41.96 -59.42
C LEU A 19 -26.28 41.37 -60.71
N MET A 20 -27.24 40.44 -60.61
CA MET A 20 -27.77 39.72 -61.77
C MET A 20 -28.93 40.46 -62.46
N TYR A 21 -29.78 41.16 -61.71
CA TYR A 21 -31.02 41.77 -62.21
C TYR A 21 -31.04 43.30 -62.13
N GLY A 22 -29.99 43.93 -61.57
CA GLY A 22 -29.91 45.37 -61.37
C GLY A 22 -30.71 45.86 -60.16
N SER A 23 -30.78 47.19 -59.98
CA SER A 23 -31.44 47.83 -58.82
C SER A 23 -32.89 48.26 -59.10
N SER A 24 -33.45 47.92 -60.26
CA SER A 24 -34.81 48.32 -60.63
C SER A 24 -35.85 47.51 -59.83
N PRO A 25 -36.77 48.16 -59.09
CA PRO A 25 -37.73 47.45 -58.25
C PRO A 25 -38.72 46.64 -59.09
N VAL A 26 -38.86 45.34 -58.78
CA VAL A 26 -39.93 44.50 -59.31
C VAL A 26 -41.12 44.59 -58.36
N TYR A 27 -42.28 45.08 -58.81
CA TYR A 27 -43.47 45.25 -57.96
C TYR A 27 -44.48 44.08 -58.03
N SER A 28 -44.15 43.01 -58.78
CA SER A 28 -44.98 41.81 -58.87
C SER A 28 -44.68 40.86 -57.71
N HIS A 29 -45.69 40.60 -56.88
CA HIS A 29 -45.62 39.63 -55.77
C HIS A 29 -45.31 38.21 -56.27
N GLU A 30 -45.84 37.81 -57.43
CA GLU A 30 -45.66 36.47 -58.00
C GLU A 30 -44.18 36.20 -58.37
N LYS A 31 -43.47 37.20 -58.91
CA LYS A 31 -42.04 37.07 -59.23
C LYS A 31 -41.17 36.96 -57.99
N TRP A 32 -41.52 37.68 -56.91
CA TRP A 32 -40.84 37.55 -55.62
C TRP A 32 -41.09 36.20 -54.96
N ALA A 33 -42.30 35.65 -55.08
CA ALA A 33 -42.61 34.31 -54.62
C ALA A 33 -41.78 33.25 -55.37
N GLN A 34 -41.75 33.29 -56.71
CA GLN A 34 -40.95 32.36 -57.52
C GLN A 34 -39.43 32.46 -57.25
N PHE A 35 -38.92 33.66 -56.99
CA PHE A 35 -37.52 33.86 -56.59
C PHE A 35 -37.23 33.24 -55.22
N GLY A 36 -38.12 33.47 -54.25
CA GLY A 36 -38.07 32.84 -52.94
C GLY A 36 -38.12 31.32 -53.01
N ASP A 37 -38.95 30.77 -53.91
CA ASP A 37 -39.07 29.32 -54.14
C ASP A 37 -37.80 28.72 -54.75
N PHE A 38 -37.15 29.40 -55.70
CA PHE A 38 -35.88 28.95 -56.27
C PHE A 38 -34.74 28.94 -55.24
N PHE A 39 -34.55 30.04 -54.51
CA PHE A 39 -33.53 30.13 -53.47
C PHE A 39 -33.84 29.22 -52.29
N GLY A 40 -35.10 29.14 -51.85
CA GLY A 40 -35.55 28.23 -50.82
C GLY A 40 -35.36 26.77 -51.23
N GLY A 41 -35.65 26.43 -52.48
CA GLY A 41 -35.47 25.09 -53.04
C GLY A 41 -34.00 24.63 -53.11
N LEU A 42 -33.05 25.56 -53.31
CA LEU A 42 -31.61 25.25 -53.35
C LEU A 42 -30.96 25.32 -51.96
N LEU A 43 -31.27 26.35 -51.18
CA LEU A 43 -30.66 26.59 -49.88
C LEU A 43 -31.13 25.59 -48.83
N ASN A 44 -32.39 25.14 -48.88
CA ASN A 44 -32.93 24.22 -47.87
C ASN A 44 -32.21 22.85 -47.87
N PRO A 45 -32.01 22.17 -49.02
CA PRO A 45 -31.17 20.97 -49.09
C PRO A 45 -29.71 21.22 -48.68
N LEU A 46 -29.15 22.38 -49.05
CA LEU A 46 -27.77 22.74 -48.67
C LEU A 46 -27.63 22.90 -47.15
N TYR A 47 -28.57 23.58 -46.48
CA TYR A 47 -28.57 23.73 -45.02
C TYR A 47 -28.78 22.38 -44.32
N ALA A 48 -29.69 21.55 -44.82
CA ALA A 48 -29.89 20.19 -44.29
C ALA A 48 -28.60 19.36 -44.37
N PHE A 49 -27.88 19.45 -45.49
CA PHE A 49 -26.60 18.77 -45.66
C PHE A 49 -25.51 19.31 -44.72
N LEU A 50 -25.39 20.63 -44.59
CA LEU A 50 -24.43 21.26 -43.66
C LEU A 50 -24.75 20.91 -42.20
N ALA A 51 -26.03 20.90 -41.81
CA ALA A 51 -26.46 20.47 -40.49
C ALA A 51 -26.12 19.00 -40.24
N PHE A 52 -26.30 18.13 -41.24
CA PHE A 52 -25.90 16.73 -41.16
C PHE A 52 -24.38 16.57 -40.99
N LEU A 53 -23.56 17.32 -41.74
CA LEU A 53 -22.10 17.31 -41.58
C LEU A 53 -21.67 17.81 -40.20
N ALA A 54 -22.28 18.89 -39.70
CA ALA A 54 -22.02 19.41 -38.36
C ALA A 54 -22.37 18.40 -37.26
N LEU A 55 -23.48 17.66 -37.44
CA LEU A 55 -23.86 16.57 -36.54
C LEU A 55 -22.85 15.42 -36.58
N LEU A 56 -22.42 14.98 -37.77
CA LEU A 56 -21.39 13.95 -37.92
C LEU A 56 -20.06 14.37 -37.28
N TYR A 57 -19.65 15.63 -37.46
CA TYR A 57 -18.46 16.18 -36.83
C TYR A 57 -18.56 16.16 -35.30
N THR A 58 -19.69 16.59 -34.75
CA THR A 58 -19.97 16.52 -33.31
C THR A 58 -19.89 15.09 -32.79
N ILE A 59 -20.50 14.13 -33.48
CA ILE A 59 -20.44 12.70 -33.10
C ILE A 59 -18.99 12.18 -33.13
N ASN A 60 -18.18 12.61 -34.10
CA ASN A 60 -16.78 12.23 -34.19
C ASN A 60 -15.99 12.74 -32.97
N ILE A 61 -16.15 14.02 -32.61
CA ILE A 61 -15.53 14.61 -31.42
C ILE A 61 -15.97 13.86 -30.16
N GLN A 62 -17.28 13.66 -29.96
CA GLN A 62 -17.82 12.95 -28.80
C GLN A 62 -17.23 11.53 -28.66
N ARG A 63 -17.00 10.83 -29.78
CA ARG A 63 -16.34 9.51 -29.78
C ARG A 63 -14.88 9.60 -29.34
N ILE A 64 -14.14 10.62 -29.78
CA ILE A 64 -12.75 10.84 -29.39
C ILE A 64 -12.67 11.17 -27.90
N GLU A 65 -13.50 12.08 -27.41
CA GLU A 65 -13.58 12.46 -26.00
C GLU A 65 -13.91 11.25 -25.12
N LEU A 66 -14.91 10.45 -25.51
CA LEU A 66 -15.27 9.22 -24.79
C LEU A 66 -14.12 8.21 -24.76
N LYS A 67 -13.35 8.09 -25.85
CA LYS A 67 -12.18 7.22 -25.90
C LYS A 67 -11.08 7.70 -24.96
N GLN A 68 -10.83 9.01 -24.91
CA GLN A 68 -9.85 9.62 -24.00
C GLN A 68 -10.28 9.45 -22.54
N ALA A 69 -11.53 9.78 -22.22
CA ALA A 69 -12.10 9.63 -20.88
C ALA A 69 -12.02 8.17 -20.38
N ARG A 70 -12.33 7.19 -21.24
CA ARG A 70 -12.16 5.76 -20.90
C ARG A 70 -10.70 5.39 -20.61
N GLY A 71 -9.75 5.99 -21.34
CA GLY A 71 -8.32 5.80 -21.10
C GLY A 71 -7.87 6.36 -19.75
N GLU A 72 -8.38 7.54 -19.38
CA GLU A 72 -8.14 8.15 -18.06
C GLU A 72 -8.78 7.34 -16.93
N PHE A 73 -10.03 6.91 -17.09
CA PHE A 73 -10.68 6.06 -16.10
C PHE A 73 -9.94 4.74 -15.88
N ARG A 74 -9.42 4.11 -16.93
CA ARG A 74 -8.59 2.90 -16.81
C ARG A 74 -7.31 3.17 -16.02
N ARG A 75 -6.58 4.24 -16.37
CA ARG A 75 -5.37 4.63 -15.62
C ARG A 75 -5.67 4.93 -14.15
N SER A 76 -6.81 5.57 -13.87
CA SER A 76 -7.25 5.83 -12.49
C SER A 76 -7.61 4.54 -11.75
N ALA A 77 -8.26 3.59 -12.42
CA ALA A 77 -8.59 2.29 -11.84
C ALA A 77 -7.33 1.47 -11.55
N ASP A 78 -6.36 1.47 -12.47
CA ASP A 78 -5.07 0.80 -12.31
C ASP A 78 -4.28 1.40 -11.13
N ALA A 79 -4.23 2.74 -11.03
CA ALA A 79 -3.59 3.43 -9.91
C ALA A 79 -4.29 3.14 -8.56
N ALA A 80 -5.62 3.10 -8.54
CA ALA A 80 -6.38 2.74 -7.35
C ALA A 80 -6.11 1.29 -6.92
N GLN A 81 -6.00 0.37 -7.89
CA GLN A 81 -5.68 -1.02 -7.61
C GLN A 81 -4.27 -1.16 -7.01
N GLN A 82 -3.28 -0.49 -7.61
CA GLN A 82 -1.91 -0.44 -7.05
C GLN A 82 -1.90 0.14 -5.64
N GLN A 83 -2.70 1.17 -5.37
CA GLN A 83 -2.81 1.75 -4.03
C GLN A 83 -3.41 0.77 -3.02
N ILE A 84 -4.45 0.01 -3.40
CA ILE A 84 -5.05 -1.03 -2.55
C ILE A 84 -4.01 -2.11 -2.22
N ASP A 85 -3.21 -2.52 -3.20
CA ASP A 85 -2.19 -3.56 -2.99
C ASP A 85 -1.06 -3.05 -2.08
N HIS A 86 -0.63 -1.80 -2.23
CA HIS A 86 0.28 -1.15 -1.29
C HIS A 86 -0.30 -1.07 0.13
N LEU A 87 -1.58 -0.69 0.27
CA LEU A 87 -2.24 -0.61 1.58
C LEU A 87 -2.33 -1.97 2.27
N LYS A 88 -2.65 -3.04 1.54
CA LYS A 88 -2.65 -4.41 2.07
C LYS A 88 -1.28 -4.83 2.58
N LEU A 89 -0.22 -4.50 1.82
CA LEU A 89 1.16 -4.81 2.21
C LEU A 89 1.54 -4.06 3.49
N SER A 90 1.25 -2.75 3.55
CA SER A 90 1.53 -1.93 4.73
C SER A 90 0.74 -2.38 5.95
N ALA A 91 -0.53 -2.74 5.79
CA ALA A 91 -1.35 -3.27 6.90
C ALA A 91 -0.77 -4.58 7.44
N LYS A 92 -0.35 -5.50 6.56
CA LYS A 92 0.32 -6.74 6.98
C LYS A 92 1.61 -6.45 7.75
N GLN A 93 2.42 -5.49 7.30
CA GLN A 93 3.64 -5.09 8.01
C GLN A 93 3.34 -4.55 9.41
N GLU A 94 2.33 -3.68 9.52
CA GLU A 94 1.92 -3.10 10.80
C GLU A 94 1.43 -4.18 11.77
N ASP A 95 0.62 -5.13 11.30
CA ASP A 95 0.14 -6.25 12.11
C ASP A 95 1.31 -7.12 12.62
N LEU A 96 2.28 -7.44 11.75
CA LEU A 96 3.47 -8.20 12.16
C LEU A 96 4.32 -7.46 13.18
N ILE A 97 4.59 -6.17 12.95
CA ILE A 97 5.35 -5.34 13.91
C ILE A 97 4.62 -5.28 15.24
N ARG A 98 3.29 -5.19 15.23
CA ARG A 98 2.47 -5.20 16.45
C ARG A 98 2.60 -6.52 17.20
N ILE A 99 2.52 -7.66 16.50
CA ILE A 99 2.71 -8.98 17.10
C ILE A 99 4.13 -9.11 17.69
N ILE A 100 5.16 -8.69 16.94
CA ILE A 100 6.55 -8.67 17.41
C ILE A 100 6.70 -7.85 18.70
N GLN A 101 6.06 -6.67 18.77
CA GLN A 101 6.08 -5.83 19.98
C GLN A 101 5.37 -6.49 21.17
N LEU A 102 4.26 -7.21 20.93
CA LEU A 102 3.56 -7.95 21.98
C LEU A 102 4.43 -9.09 22.54
N ILE A 103 5.08 -9.86 21.66
CA ILE A 103 6.00 -10.93 22.06
C ILE A 103 7.21 -10.34 22.80
N ASP A 104 7.78 -9.24 22.32
CA ASP A 104 8.88 -8.55 23.00
C ASP A 104 8.49 -8.01 24.39
N GLN A 105 7.24 -7.55 24.55
CA GLN A 105 6.69 -7.17 25.85
C GLN A 105 6.53 -8.39 26.78
N GLU A 106 6.01 -9.52 26.26
CA GLU A 106 5.90 -10.77 27.02
C GLU A 106 7.27 -11.26 27.50
N ILE A 107 8.27 -11.30 26.61
CA ILE A 107 9.66 -11.62 26.96
C ILE A 107 10.16 -10.65 28.04
N GLY A 108 9.86 -9.36 27.92
CA GLY A 108 10.18 -8.34 28.93
C GLY A 108 9.59 -8.66 30.31
N GLN A 109 8.34 -9.15 30.38
CA GLN A 109 7.69 -9.53 31.63
C GLN A 109 8.29 -10.81 32.22
N LEU A 110 8.50 -11.84 31.40
CA LEU A 110 9.12 -13.10 31.81
C LEU A 110 10.53 -12.88 32.36
N ARG A 111 11.28 -11.93 31.79
CA ARG A 111 12.63 -11.56 32.28
C ARG A 111 12.63 -10.99 33.70
N GLN A 112 11.53 -10.36 34.13
CA GLN A 112 11.40 -9.78 35.47
C GLN A 112 10.88 -10.78 36.50
N THR A 113 10.53 -12.01 36.09
CA THR A 113 10.06 -13.03 37.04
C THR A 113 11.18 -13.47 37.97
N LEU A 114 10.87 -13.52 39.27
CA LEU A 114 11.77 -14.00 40.32
C LEU A 114 11.96 -15.51 40.23
N VAL A 115 13.21 -15.95 40.36
CA VAL A 115 13.58 -17.38 40.40
C VAL A 115 14.33 -17.76 41.68
N SER A 116 14.70 -16.79 42.50
CA SER A 116 15.21 -17.04 43.85
C SER A 116 14.11 -17.52 44.79
N GLU A 117 14.46 -18.34 45.78
CA GLU A 117 13.52 -18.76 46.81
C GLU A 117 13.00 -17.55 47.62
N PRO A 118 11.73 -17.58 48.07
CA PRO A 118 11.14 -16.50 48.86
C PRO A 118 11.99 -16.14 50.09
N GLY A 119 12.32 -14.85 50.25
CA GLY A 119 13.11 -14.35 51.37
C GLY A 119 14.64 -14.39 51.15
N THR A 120 15.11 -14.87 50.00
CA THR A 120 16.55 -14.79 49.64
C THR A 120 16.90 -13.37 49.20
N GLN A 121 17.95 -12.78 49.80
CA GLN A 121 18.57 -11.56 49.30
C GLN A 121 19.97 -11.84 48.75
N PRO A 122 20.34 -11.31 47.56
CA PRO A 122 19.49 -10.52 46.67
C PRO A 122 18.43 -11.37 45.95
N GLU A 123 17.31 -10.75 45.61
CA GLU A 123 16.31 -11.33 44.70
C GLU A 123 16.92 -11.50 43.31
N ILE A 124 16.75 -12.69 42.72
CA ILE A 124 17.32 -13.03 41.41
C ILE A 124 16.18 -13.22 40.42
N THR A 125 16.22 -12.46 39.33
CA THR A 125 15.31 -12.62 38.18
C THR A 125 16.01 -13.35 37.03
N ILE A 126 15.22 -13.76 36.03
CA ILE A 126 15.73 -14.27 34.75
C ILE A 126 16.70 -13.28 34.09
N ASP A 127 16.45 -11.98 34.21
CA ASP A 127 17.32 -10.95 33.64
C ASP A 127 18.74 -11.00 34.23
N HIS A 128 18.85 -11.13 35.56
CA HIS A 128 20.14 -11.27 36.24
C HIS A 128 20.89 -12.51 35.76
N ILE A 129 20.18 -13.59 35.50
CA ILE A 129 20.77 -14.84 35.01
C ILE A 129 21.22 -14.68 33.56
N ALA A 130 20.40 -14.10 32.68
CA ALA A 130 20.78 -13.81 31.30
C ALA A 130 22.03 -12.92 31.23
N HIS A 131 22.17 -11.98 32.16
CA HIS A 131 23.38 -11.18 32.34
C HIS A 131 24.60 -12.01 32.76
N GLU A 132 24.44 -12.96 33.68
CA GLU A 132 25.51 -13.87 34.11
C GLU A 132 25.96 -14.79 32.96
N VAL A 133 25.02 -15.29 32.14
CA VAL A 133 25.34 -16.07 30.93
C VAL A 133 26.18 -15.26 29.95
N TYR A 134 25.80 -14.01 29.70
CA TYR A 134 26.56 -13.15 28.80
C TYR A 134 27.96 -12.82 29.34
N ARG A 135 28.13 -12.76 30.67
CA ARG A 135 29.43 -12.57 31.32
C ARG A 135 30.33 -13.80 31.17
N GLN A 136 29.77 -15.00 31.29
CA GLN A 136 30.52 -16.25 31.13
C GLN A 136 30.73 -16.51 29.63
N SER A 137 31.85 -16.01 29.10
CA SER A 137 32.31 -16.37 27.75
C SER A 137 32.33 -17.90 27.59
N ASN A 138 31.87 -18.39 26.43
CA ASN A 138 31.61 -19.77 25.96
C ASN A 138 32.40 -21.00 26.52
N GLU A 139 33.38 -20.86 27.40
CA GLU A 139 34.29 -21.93 27.82
C GLU A 139 34.34 -22.17 29.34
N GLN A 140 33.59 -21.42 30.15
CA GLN A 140 33.53 -21.64 31.61
C GLN A 140 32.29 -22.43 32.02
N LEU A 141 32.48 -23.40 32.92
CA LEU A 141 31.38 -24.15 33.54
C LEU A 141 30.42 -23.18 34.24
N PRO A 142 29.09 -23.38 34.11
CA PRO A 142 28.11 -22.59 34.84
C PRO A 142 28.44 -22.58 36.33
N THR A 143 28.51 -21.40 36.94
CA THR A 143 28.72 -21.24 38.39
C THR A 143 27.62 -20.40 39.05
N GLY A 144 27.51 -20.50 40.38
CA GLY A 144 26.63 -19.65 41.18
C GLY A 144 25.14 -19.80 40.87
N ALA A 145 24.45 -18.68 40.71
CA ALA A 145 23.01 -18.64 40.45
C ALA A 145 22.62 -19.26 39.10
N PHE A 146 23.48 -19.12 38.09
CA PHE A 146 23.23 -19.68 36.77
C PHE A 146 23.26 -21.21 36.75
N ALA A 147 24.23 -21.83 37.42
CA ALA A 147 24.28 -23.29 37.54
C ALA A 147 23.06 -23.87 38.27
N LYS A 148 22.65 -23.20 39.36
CA LYS A 148 21.43 -23.56 40.10
C LYS A 148 20.20 -23.44 39.21
N PHE A 149 20.07 -22.32 38.48
CA PHE A 149 18.98 -22.12 37.52
C PHE A 149 18.92 -23.22 36.46
N LEU A 150 20.04 -23.58 35.82
CA LEU A 150 20.07 -24.62 34.79
C LEU A 150 19.60 -25.98 35.32
N ASN A 151 19.94 -26.33 36.55
CA ASN A 151 19.47 -27.57 37.16
C ASN A 151 17.95 -27.57 37.39
N VAL A 152 17.39 -26.46 37.90
CA VAL A 152 15.95 -26.35 38.15
C VAL A 152 15.17 -26.24 36.84
N ALA A 153 15.66 -25.46 35.86
CA ALA A 153 15.06 -25.31 34.54
C ALA A 153 14.97 -26.62 33.75
N ARG A 154 15.87 -27.58 34.01
CA ARG A 154 15.86 -28.92 33.40
C ARG A 154 15.06 -29.95 34.20
N THR A 155 14.55 -29.58 35.38
CA THR A 155 13.75 -30.45 36.23
C THR A 155 12.27 -30.23 35.90
N PRO A 156 11.56 -31.23 35.32
CA PRO A 156 10.17 -31.08 34.91
C PRO A 156 9.24 -30.72 36.07
N GLY A 157 8.26 -29.85 35.82
CA GLY A 157 7.23 -29.50 36.80
C GLY A 157 7.65 -28.43 37.81
N THR A 158 8.82 -27.82 37.63
CA THR A 158 9.21 -26.64 38.41
C THR A 158 8.69 -25.37 37.76
N VAL A 159 8.46 -24.33 38.57
CA VAL A 159 8.06 -23.01 38.06
C VAL A 159 9.12 -22.45 37.10
N VAL A 160 10.39 -22.72 37.38
CA VAL A 160 11.52 -22.28 36.56
C VAL A 160 11.55 -22.98 35.20
N GLU A 161 11.25 -24.27 35.14
CA GLU A 161 11.10 -25.01 33.88
C GLU A 161 9.93 -24.48 33.05
N ALA A 162 8.77 -24.22 33.67
CA ALA A 162 7.64 -23.61 32.97
C ALA A 162 7.97 -22.22 32.39
N LEU A 163 8.64 -21.36 33.17
CA LEU A 163 9.10 -20.04 32.72
C LEU A 163 10.12 -20.16 31.58
N TYR A 164 11.03 -21.12 31.68
CA TYR A 164 12.03 -21.40 30.65
C TYR A 164 11.39 -21.84 29.33
N THR A 165 10.41 -22.74 29.41
CA THR A 165 9.63 -23.21 28.26
C THR A 165 8.86 -22.05 27.62
N GLN A 166 8.22 -21.18 28.41
CA GLN A 166 7.55 -19.97 27.91
C GLN A 166 8.52 -19.03 27.19
N LEU A 167 9.70 -18.78 27.76
CA LEU A 167 10.73 -17.95 27.14
C LEU A 167 11.20 -18.52 25.79
N THR A 168 11.37 -19.84 25.74
CA THR A 168 11.80 -20.56 24.54
C THR A 168 10.74 -20.48 23.43
N THR A 169 9.47 -20.68 23.78
CA THR A 169 8.34 -20.53 22.86
C THR A 169 8.27 -19.09 22.33
N ALA A 170 8.32 -18.09 23.22
CA ALA A 170 8.25 -16.68 22.82
C ALA A 170 9.41 -16.28 21.89
N ILE A 171 10.64 -16.75 22.13
CA ILE A 171 11.77 -16.48 21.23
C ILE A 171 11.62 -17.20 19.88
N SER A 172 11.05 -18.40 19.87
CA SER A 172 10.80 -19.14 18.63
C SER A 172 9.71 -18.47 17.79
N GLU A 173 8.62 -18.01 18.42
CA GLU A 173 7.58 -17.21 17.76
C GLU A 173 8.14 -15.88 17.25
N LEU A 174 8.95 -15.18 18.07
CA LEU A 174 9.63 -13.95 17.67
C LEU A 174 10.49 -14.19 16.41
N SER A 175 11.27 -15.27 16.38
CA SER A 175 12.05 -15.65 15.20
C SER A 175 11.18 -15.83 13.96
N SER A 176 10.06 -16.55 14.09
CA SER A 176 9.15 -16.81 12.97
C SER A 176 8.58 -15.51 12.40
N TYR A 177 8.09 -14.61 13.26
CA TYR A 177 7.50 -13.35 12.81
C TYR A 177 8.53 -12.36 12.27
N LEU A 178 9.77 -12.36 12.80
CA LEU A 178 10.86 -11.56 12.26
C LEU A 178 11.26 -12.04 10.86
N GLN A 179 11.32 -13.35 10.62
CA GLN A 179 11.57 -13.91 9.28
C GLN A 179 10.44 -13.59 8.31
N GLU A 180 9.18 -13.66 8.76
CA GLU A 180 8.04 -13.27 7.92
C GLU A 180 8.11 -11.77 7.56
N LEU A 181 8.45 -10.91 8.50
CA LEU A 181 8.61 -9.46 8.27
C LEU A 181 9.74 -9.16 7.27
N GLU A 182 10.86 -9.86 7.38
CA GLU A 182 12.01 -9.75 6.47
C GLU A 182 11.63 -10.17 5.03
N GLY A 183 10.77 -11.18 4.88
CA GLY A 183 10.25 -11.62 3.59
C GLY A 183 9.33 -10.62 2.88
N ILE A 184 8.83 -9.59 3.57
CA ILE A 184 7.93 -8.59 2.98
C ILE A 184 8.71 -7.44 2.32
N SER A 185 9.82 -6.99 2.91
CA SER A 185 10.62 -5.88 2.35
C SER A 185 12.03 -5.83 2.93
N ASP A 186 13.04 -5.73 2.05
CA ASP A 186 14.45 -5.52 2.40
C ASP A 186 14.68 -4.29 3.29
N SER A 187 13.77 -3.29 3.24
CA SER A 187 13.86 -2.07 4.04
C SER A 187 13.74 -2.31 5.55
N GLN A 188 13.20 -3.46 5.98
CA GLN A 188 12.97 -3.77 7.40
C GLN A 188 14.16 -4.42 8.10
N GLY A 189 15.29 -4.60 7.40
CA GLY A 189 16.50 -5.16 7.99
C GLY A 189 16.93 -4.45 9.28
N SER A 190 16.78 -3.12 9.37
CA SER A 190 17.13 -2.37 10.58
C SER A 190 16.25 -2.72 11.80
N VAL A 191 14.94 -2.93 11.58
CA VAL A 191 13.97 -3.31 12.62
C VAL A 191 14.23 -4.74 13.09
N VAL A 192 14.44 -5.66 12.14
CA VAL A 192 14.76 -7.06 12.45
C VAL A 192 16.05 -7.15 13.26
N GLN A 193 17.10 -6.45 12.81
CA GLN A 193 18.38 -6.43 13.51
C GLN A 193 18.29 -5.78 14.90
N TYR A 194 17.42 -4.78 15.07
CA TYR A 194 17.15 -4.21 16.38
C TYR A 194 16.59 -5.25 17.36
N PHE A 195 15.55 -6.00 16.97
CA PHE A 195 14.95 -7.03 17.83
C PHE A 195 15.88 -8.21 18.08
N LYS A 196 16.67 -8.63 17.08
CA LYS A 196 17.71 -9.65 17.25
C LYS A 196 18.71 -9.24 18.33
N ARG A 197 19.29 -8.05 18.20
CA ARG A 197 20.28 -7.51 19.16
C ARG A 197 19.68 -7.32 20.55
N LYS A 198 18.45 -6.82 20.64
CA LYS A 198 17.77 -6.60 21.93
C LYS A 198 17.58 -7.91 22.72
N ASN A 199 17.35 -9.02 22.02
CA ASN A 199 17.07 -10.32 22.62
C ASN A 199 18.30 -11.25 22.71
N GLU A 200 19.49 -10.81 22.29
CA GLU A 200 20.72 -11.61 22.26
C GLU A 200 21.06 -12.29 23.59
N ARG A 201 20.88 -11.58 24.72
CA ARG A 201 21.15 -12.13 26.07
C ARG A 201 20.21 -13.27 26.42
N VAL A 202 18.92 -13.10 26.09
CA VAL A 202 17.89 -14.12 26.31
C VAL A 202 18.16 -15.34 25.44
N VAL A 203 18.52 -15.11 24.17
CA VAL A 203 18.93 -16.17 23.24
C VAL A 203 20.14 -16.95 23.77
N GLY A 204 21.10 -16.28 24.41
CA GLY A 204 22.23 -16.93 25.08
C GLY A 204 21.81 -17.81 26.26
N LEU A 205 20.86 -17.34 27.08
CA LEU A 205 20.31 -18.11 28.20
C LEU A 205 19.64 -19.41 27.71
N ILE A 206 18.74 -19.31 26.74
CA ILE A 206 18.01 -20.47 26.19
C ILE A 206 18.92 -21.43 25.44
N ARG A 207 19.98 -20.94 24.78
CA ARG A 207 21.00 -21.81 24.18
C ARG A 207 21.66 -22.70 25.25
N SER A 208 21.92 -22.14 26.42
CA SER A 208 22.69 -22.81 27.47
C SER A 208 21.89 -23.88 28.22
N ALA A 209 20.59 -23.68 28.37
CA ALA A 209 19.71 -24.67 28.99
C ALA A 209 19.30 -25.79 28.03
N GLY A 210 19.24 -25.53 26.72
CA GLY A 210 18.89 -26.50 25.67
C GLY A 210 17.38 -26.57 25.42
N GLY A 211 16.96 -27.12 24.27
CA GLY A 211 15.54 -27.26 23.91
C GLY A 211 15.00 -26.26 22.89
N VAL A 212 15.85 -25.38 22.36
CA VAL A 212 15.53 -24.47 21.24
C VAL A 212 16.07 -25.07 19.95
N ASP A 213 15.33 -24.92 18.85
CA ASP A 213 15.80 -25.33 17.52
C ASP A 213 17.11 -24.58 17.14
N GLN A 214 18.09 -25.32 16.63
CA GLN A 214 19.35 -24.76 16.14
C GLN A 214 19.14 -23.72 15.03
N GLN A 215 18.08 -23.87 14.23
CA GLN A 215 17.70 -22.90 13.21
C GLN A 215 17.37 -21.54 13.82
N VAL A 216 16.55 -21.50 14.88
CA VAL A 216 16.21 -20.28 15.62
C VAL A 216 17.48 -19.65 16.20
N LEU A 217 18.33 -20.45 16.84
CA LEU A 217 19.59 -19.96 17.40
C LEU A 217 20.52 -19.35 16.33
N SER A 218 20.61 -20.00 15.16
CA SER A 218 21.43 -19.51 14.05
C SER A 218 20.87 -18.22 13.45
N TYR A 219 19.55 -18.08 13.39
CA TYR A 219 18.89 -16.88 12.88
C TYR A 219 19.26 -15.65 13.73
N PHE A 220 19.21 -15.75 15.05
CA PHE A 220 19.60 -14.67 15.96
C PHE A 220 21.10 -14.36 15.96
N GLN A 221 21.94 -15.31 15.55
CA GLN A 221 23.40 -15.12 15.43
C GLN A 221 23.84 -14.56 14.07
N ALA A 222 23.02 -14.71 13.03
CA ALA A 222 23.30 -14.18 11.71
C ALA A 222 23.19 -12.65 11.71
N ARG A 223 24.31 -11.99 11.38
CA ARG A 223 24.40 -10.53 11.19
C ARG A 223 23.74 -10.09 9.90
#